data_AF-A0A117INJ5-F1
#
_entry.id   AF-A0A117INJ5-F1
#
_cell.length_a   1.000
_cell.length_b   1.000
_cell.length_c   1.000
_cell.angle_alpha   90.00
_cell.angle_beta   90.00
_cell.angle_gamma   90.00
#
_symmetry.space_group_name_H-M   'P 1'
#
loop_
_entity.id
_entity.type
_entity.pdbx_description
1 polymer ?
#
loop_
_entity_poly.entity_id
_entity_poly.type
_entity_poly.pdbx_seq_one_letter_code
_entity_poly.pdbx_strand_id
1 'polypeptide(L)'
;MTTRGQDTGGQPLPRGRMPAGWDKDLSDEYEWVPLRLPPDVTRLSASVRLSIEAEYRGWELTRVRLYNDGSRRVLLRRRKTPADRLGIPSRPAL
;
A
#
# COMPACT_ATOMS: atom_id res chain seq x y z
N MET A 1 16.91 14.45 -33.76
CA MET A 1 16.22 15.38 -32.84
C MET A 1 14.86 14.81 -32.49
N THR A 2 14.46 15.00 -31.23
CA THR A 2 13.17 14.67 -30.58
C THR A 2 12.98 13.24 -30.06
N THR A 3 13.04 13.18 -28.73
CA THR A 3 12.84 12.05 -27.83
C THR A 3 11.33 11.77 -27.69
N ARG A 4 10.92 10.51 -27.78
CA ARG A 4 9.56 10.07 -27.42
C ARG A 4 9.56 9.90 -25.90
N GLY A 5 9.02 10.88 -25.18
CA GLY A 5 8.76 10.79 -23.75
C GLY A 5 7.82 9.62 -23.48
N GLN A 6 8.38 8.54 -22.93
CA GLN A 6 7.60 7.44 -22.41
C GLN A 6 6.96 7.92 -21.10
N ASP A 7 5.70 8.29 -21.19
CA ASP A 7 4.75 8.16 -20.10
C ASP A 7 4.91 6.74 -19.53
N THR A 8 5.46 6.64 -18.33
CA THR A 8 5.28 5.49 -17.46
C THR A 8 4.50 5.98 -16.26
N GLY A 9 3.22 6.28 -16.47
CA GLY A 9 2.25 6.47 -15.40
C GLY A 9 2.40 5.34 -14.37
N GLY A 10 2.53 5.72 -13.10
CA GLY A 10 2.99 4.87 -12.00
C GLY A 10 2.43 3.45 -12.07
N GLN A 11 3.33 2.49 -12.28
CA GLN A 11 2.97 1.09 -12.43
C GLN A 11 2.12 0.65 -11.22
N PRO A 12 0.86 0.22 -11.42
CA PRO A 12 0.08 -0.35 -10.33
C PRO A 12 0.89 -1.52 -9.77
N LEU A 13 0.85 -1.68 -8.44
CA LEU A 13 1.58 -2.75 -7.75
C LEU A 13 1.39 -4.08 -8.50
N PRO A 14 2.42 -4.93 -8.58
CA PRO A 14 2.27 -6.24 -9.20
C PRO A 14 1.11 -6.97 -8.52
N ARG A 15 -0.03 -7.02 -9.22
CA ARG A 15 -1.32 -7.54 -8.73
C ARG A 15 -1.20 -8.98 -8.21
N GLY A 16 -0.17 -9.71 -8.65
CA GLY A 16 0.17 -11.06 -8.18
C GLY A 16 0.47 -11.16 -6.69
N ARG A 17 0.77 -10.05 -5.99
CA ARG A 17 0.86 -10.09 -4.52
C ARG A 17 -0.50 -10.05 -3.85
N MET A 18 -1.57 -9.55 -4.44
CA MET A 18 -2.84 -9.30 -3.74
C MET A 18 -3.79 -10.51 -3.72
N PRO A 19 -4.64 -10.65 -2.69
CA PRO A 19 -5.73 -11.63 -2.72
C PRO A 19 -6.67 -11.39 -3.90
N ALA A 20 -7.24 -12.47 -4.43
CA ALA A 20 -8.24 -12.38 -5.48
C ALA A 20 -9.40 -11.45 -5.09
N GLY A 21 -9.76 -10.58 -6.02
CA GLY A 21 -10.85 -9.60 -5.90
C GLY A 21 -10.47 -8.31 -5.18
N TRP A 22 -9.25 -8.17 -4.67
CA TRP A 22 -8.83 -6.93 -4.03
C TRP A 22 -8.38 -5.86 -5.02
N ASP A 23 -7.94 -6.27 -6.21
CA ASP A 23 -7.39 -5.43 -7.26
C ASP A 23 -8.43 -4.56 -7.98
N LYS A 24 -9.72 -4.89 -7.88
CA LYS A 24 -10.79 -4.28 -8.68
C LYS A 24 -11.15 -2.84 -8.27
N ASP A 25 -10.92 -2.45 -7.02
CA ASP A 25 -11.35 -1.15 -6.50
C ASP A 25 -10.17 -0.25 -6.07
N LEU A 26 -8.98 -0.49 -6.62
CA LEU A 26 -7.78 0.27 -6.29
C LEU A 26 -7.67 1.49 -7.21
N SER A 27 -7.96 2.67 -6.67
CA SER A 27 -7.73 3.94 -7.36
C SER A 27 -6.24 4.29 -7.41
N ASP A 28 -5.78 4.84 -8.54
CA ASP A 28 -4.41 5.30 -8.75
C ASP A 28 -4.07 6.57 -7.97
N GLU A 29 -5.09 7.25 -7.41
CA GLU A 29 -4.90 8.42 -6.52
C GLU A 29 -4.23 8.05 -5.20
N TYR A 30 -4.29 6.78 -4.83
CA TYR A 30 -3.69 6.23 -3.62
C TYR A 30 -2.52 5.33 -3.98
N GLU A 31 -1.54 5.31 -3.09
CA GLU A 31 -0.58 4.24 -3.00
C GLU A 31 -1.16 3.14 -2.10
N TRP A 32 -0.93 1.90 -2.48
CA TRP A 32 -1.47 0.73 -1.78
C TRP A 32 -0.33 -0.17 -1.30
N VAL A 33 -0.47 -0.78 -0.13
CA VAL A 33 0.52 -1.73 0.39
C VAL A 33 -0.19 -2.98 0.90
N PRO A 34 -0.03 -4.13 0.23
CA PRO A 34 -0.50 -5.40 0.75
C PRO A 34 0.50 -5.98 1.75
N LEU A 35 0.05 -6.25 2.97
CA LEU A 35 0.82 -6.92 4.02
C LEU A 35 0.25 -8.32 4.30
N ARG A 36 1.13 -9.25 4.69
CA ARG A 36 0.75 -10.54 5.28
C ARG A 36 1.25 -10.57 6.72
N LEU A 37 0.33 -10.75 7.66
CA LEU A 37 0.61 -10.98 9.07
C LEU A 37 0.57 -12.49 9.32
N PRO A 38 1.66 -13.09 9.84
CA PRO A 38 1.67 -14.50 10.18
C PRO A 38 0.78 -14.77 11.41
N PRO A 39 0.42 -16.05 11.67
CA PRO A 39 -0.51 -16.42 12.74
C PRO A 39 0.03 -16.18 14.15
N ASP A 40 1.34 -16.19 14.35
CA ASP A 40 2.03 -15.94 15.64
C ASP A 40 1.96 -14.47 16.08
N VAL A 41 1.69 -13.56 15.15
CA VAL A 41 1.48 -12.14 15.49
C VAL A 41 0.12 -12.02 16.19
N THR A 42 0.10 -11.57 17.43
CA THR A 42 -1.19 -11.36 18.12
C THR A 42 -2.00 -10.25 17.47
N ARG A 43 -3.32 -10.24 17.72
CA ARG A 43 -4.19 -9.14 17.28
C ARG A 43 -3.75 -7.80 17.89
N LEU A 44 -3.38 -7.79 19.17
CA LEU A 44 -2.95 -6.57 19.86
C LEU A 44 -1.66 -6.00 19.23
N SER A 45 -0.65 -6.83 19.04
CA SER A 45 0.62 -6.41 18.43
C SER A 45 0.42 -5.91 17.00
N ALA A 46 -0.47 -6.54 16.23
CA ALA A 46 -0.84 -6.07 14.90
C ALA A 46 -1.52 -4.69 14.97
N SER A 47 -2.51 -4.51 15.84
CA SER A 47 -3.22 -3.23 16.00
C SER A 47 -2.26 -2.10 16.35
N VAL A 48 -1.38 -2.29 17.33
CA VAL A 48 -0.40 -1.26 17.74
C VAL A 48 0.49 -0.85 16.57
N ARG A 49 1.06 -1.83 15.83
CA ARG A 49 1.92 -1.54 14.68
C ARG A 49 1.17 -0.79 13.58
N LEU A 50 -0.04 -1.21 13.26
CA LEU A 50 -0.87 -0.56 12.23
C LEU A 50 -1.28 0.85 12.65
N SER A 51 -1.56 1.09 13.93
CA SER A 51 -1.86 2.44 14.44
C SER A 51 -0.64 3.37 14.33
N ILE A 52 0.56 2.89 14.62
CA ILE A 52 1.79 3.67 14.45
C ILE A 52 1.98 4.06 12.98
N GLU A 53 1.80 3.13 12.06
CA GLU A 53 1.90 3.40 10.62
C GLU A 53 0.85 4.42 10.15
N ALA A 54 -0.36 4.38 10.72
CA ALA A 54 -1.40 5.36 10.45
C ALA A 54 -1.03 6.75 10.95
N GLU A 55 -0.60 6.85 12.20
CA GLU A 55 -0.29 8.12 12.86
C GLU A 55 0.91 8.81 12.22
N TYR A 56 2.00 8.08 11.99
CA TYR A 56 3.29 8.68 11.64
C TYR A 56 3.62 8.60 10.15
N ARG A 57 2.95 7.74 9.38
CA ARG A 57 3.22 7.58 7.94
C ARG A 57 2.02 7.84 7.05
N GLY A 58 0.86 8.17 7.63
CA GLY A 58 -0.38 8.43 6.90
C GLY A 58 -0.97 7.20 6.21
N TRP A 59 -0.66 5.99 6.70
CA TRP A 59 -1.23 4.75 6.18
C TRP A 59 -2.60 4.46 6.79
N GLU A 60 -3.63 4.36 5.96
CA GLU A 60 -4.97 3.99 6.39
C GLU A 60 -5.24 2.49 6.16
N LEU A 61 -5.79 1.82 7.17
CA LEU A 61 -6.27 0.45 7.05
C LEU A 61 -7.56 0.41 6.21
N THR A 62 -7.54 -0.29 5.07
CA THR A 62 -8.71 -0.37 4.18
C THR A 62 -9.40 -1.72 4.20
N ARG A 63 -8.63 -2.82 4.23
CA ARG A 63 -9.20 -4.19 4.24
C ARG A 63 -8.37 -5.13 5.08
N VAL A 64 -9.06 -6.11 5.67
CA VAL A 64 -8.46 -7.24 6.38
C VAL A 64 -9.16 -8.52 5.94
N ARG A 65 -8.39 -9.57 5.68
CA ARG A 65 -8.90 -10.94 5.49
C ARG A 65 -8.12 -11.90 6.38
N LEU A 66 -8.83 -12.63 7.24
CA LEU A 66 -8.29 -13.73 8.03
C LEU A 66 -8.39 -15.03 7.20
N TYR A 67 -7.39 -15.88 7.31
CA TYR A 67 -7.32 -17.20 6.69
C TYR A 67 -7.37 -18.29 7.76
N ASN A 68 -7.76 -19.51 7.35
CA ASN A 68 -7.89 -20.65 8.26
C ASN A 68 -6.56 -21.08 8.90
N ASP A 69 -5.42 -20.76 8.28
CA ASP A 69 -4.08 -20.96 8.84
C ASP A 69 -3.72 -19.93 9.94
N GLY A 70 -4.66 -19.05 10.29
CA GLY A 70 -4.50 -17.95 11.24
C GLY A 70 -3.75 -16.75 10.66
N SER A 71 -3.21 -16.84 9.44
CA SER A 71 -2.58 -15.71 8.79
C SER A 71 -3.63 -14.66 8.41
N ARG A 72 -3.23 -13.40 8.41
CA ARG A 72 -4.08 -12.29 7.97
C ARG A 72 -3.43 -11.58 6.82
N ARG A 73 -4.24 -11.14 5.87
CA ARG A 73 -3.83 -10.19 4.86
C ARG A 73 -4.46 -8.85 5.15
N VAL A 74 -3.66 -7.81 5.00
CA VAL A 74 -4.02 -6.44 5.29
C VAL A 74 -3.72 -5.61 4.06
N LEU A 75 -4.63 -4.70 3.73
CA LEU A 75 -4.41 -3.70 2.70
C LEU A 75 -4.41 -2.32 3.33
N LEU A 76 -3.29 -1.62 3.16
CA LEU A 76 -3.13 -0.23 3.54
C LEU A 76 -3.22 0.66 2.31
N ARG A 77 -3.66 1.91 2.51
CA ARG A 77 -3.63 2.96 1.50
C ARG A 77 -3.06 4.25 2.06
N ARG A 78 -2.42 5.06 1.23
CA ARG A 78 -2.13 6.47 1.53
C ARG A 78 -2.36 7.30 0.28
N ARG A 79 -2.80 8.55 0.42
CA ARG A 79 -3.03 9.41 -0.73
C ARG A 79 -1.68 9.81 -1.35
N LYS A 80 -1.53 9.67 -2.67
CA LYS A 80 -0.33 10.14 -3.37
C LYS A 80 -0.29 11.67 -3.34
N THR A 81 0.88 12.21 -3.03
CA THR A 81 1.14 13.64 -3.19
C THR A 81 1.27 14.00 -4.68
N PRO A 82 1.16 15.29 -5.04
CA PRO A 82 1.47 15.73 -6.39
C PRO A 82 2.89 15.33 -6.84
N ALA A 83 3.86 15.32 -5.93
CA ALA A 83 5.23 14.87 -6.21
C ALA A 83 5.27 13.38 -6.59
N ASP A 84 4.57 12.52 -5.84
CA ASP A 84 4.48 11.09 -6.13
C ASP A 84 3.83 10.82 -7.50
N ARG A 85 2.82 11.62 -7.88
CA ARG A 85 2.15 11.52 -9.19
C ARG A 85 3.07 11.93 -10.34
N LEU A 86 3.95 12.89 -10.11
CA LEU A 86 4.94 13.36 -11.08
C LEU A 86 6.20 12.48 -11.10
N GLY A 87 6.25 11.40 -10.29
CA GLY A 87 7.42 10.53 -10.19
C GLY A 87 8.65 11.21 -9.56
N ILE A 88 8.43 12.34 -8.88
CA ILE A 88 9.50 13.06 -8.19
C ILE A 88 9.71 12.34 -6.85
N PRO A 89 10.88 11.76 -6.59
CA PRO A 89 11.14 11.13 -5.30
C PRO A 89 11.07 12.20 -4.21
N SER A 90 10.09 12.05 -3.32
CA SER A 90 9.94 12.84 -2.10
C SER A 90 11.19 12.68 -1.23
N ARG A 91 12.18 13.55 -1.39
CA ARG A 91 13.40 13.53 -0.57
C ARG A 91 13.04 14.05 0.83
N PRO A 92 13.39 13.34 1.92
CA PRO A 92 13.22 13.89 3.25
C PRO A 92 14.11 15.14 3.36
N ALA A 93 13.51 16.28 3.72
CA ALA A 93 14.26 17.45 4.13
C ALA A 93 14.98 17.10 5.44
N LEU A 94 16.30 17.32 5.45
CA LEU A 94 17.17 17.13 6.62
C LEU A 94 17.00 18.28 7.62
#